data_AF-A0A3D2SPZ2-F1
#
_entry.id   AF-A0A3D2SPZ2-F1
#
_cell.length_a   1.000
_cell.length_b   1.000
_cell.length_c   1.000
_cell.angle_alpha   90.00
_cell.angle_beta   90.00
_cell.angle_gamma   90.00
#
_symmetry.space_group_name_H-M   'P 1'
#
loop_
_entity.id
_entity.type
_entity.pdbx_description
1 polymer ?
#
loop_
_entity_poly.entity_id
_entity_poly.type
_entity_poly.pdbx_seq_one_letter_code
_entity_poly.pdbx_strand_id
1 'polypeptide(L)'
;MSRDTISIHFVNAALTGVKRLGMDVETLLSHVGIEAELLRQPKARISPEQYTRFIKMLWMVTQDEHVGFDVQPRRLGTFAIMCQLIIHAKTLGEALDLSSQFYKLFGDEWSVTLERDKHEARLVPMIPKSLDPDHFITESML
;
A
#
# COMPACT_ATOMS: atom_id res chain seq x y z
N MET A 1 1.63 21.26 16.37
CA MET A 1 2.45 20.11 15.95
C MET A 1 1.57 18.89 16.11
N SER A 2 1.18 18.24 15.01
CA SER A 2 0.39 17.01 15.11
C SER A 2 1.21 15.95 15.87
N ARG A 3 0.55 15.24 16.78
CA ARG A 3 1.11 14.15 17.60
C ARG A 3 0.99 12.79 16.87
N ASP A 4 0.69 12.83 15.58
CA ASP A 4 0.41 11.64 14.81
C ASP A 4 1.70 10.88 14.62
N THR A 5 1.63 9.59 14.83
CA THR A 5 2.76 8.67 14.82
C THR A 5 2.28 7.40 14.15
N ILE A 6 3.17 6.73 13.42
CA ILE A 6 2.85 5.51 12.68
C ILE A 6 3.40 4.32 13.46
N SER A 7 2.58 3.29 13.67
CA SER A 7 3.02 2.05 14.30
C SER A 7 4.12 1.39 13.49
N ILE A 8 5.13 0.81 14.15
CA ILE A 8 6.17 0.04 13.44
C ILE A 8 5.60 -1.16 12.67
N HIS A 9 4.39 -1.62 13.01
CA HIS A 9 3.63 -2.61 12.26
C HIS A 9 3.61 -2.30 10.76
N PHE A 10 3.30 -1.06 10.36
CA PHE A 10 3.23 -0.68 8.94
C PHE A 10 4.59 -0.75 8.23
N VAL A 11 5.69 -0.48 8.96
CA VAL A 11 7.05 -0.64 8.42
C VAL A 11 7.37 -2.11 8.24
N ASN A 12 7.10 -2.95 9.25
CA ASN A 12 7.31 -4.38 9.17
C ASN A 12 6.49 -5.02 8.03
N ALA A 13 5.21 -4.65 7.94
CA ALA A 13 4.30 -5.12 6.91
C ALA A 13 4.81 -4.73 5.51
N ALA A 14 5.13 -3.46 5.26
CA ALA A 14 5.69 -3.02 3.96
C ALA A 14 6.99 -3.76 3.59
N LEU A 15 7.85 -4.04 4.59
CA LEU A 15 9.11 -4.74 4.36
C LEU A 15 8.94 -6.19 3.90
N THR A 16 7.78 -6.81 4.14
CA THR A 16 7.50 -8.18 3.67
C THR A 16 7.58 -8.29 2.14
N GLY A 17 7.13 -7.26 1.41
CA GLY A 17 7.22 -7.21 -0.05
C GLY A 17 8.67 -7.15 -0.56
N VAL A 18 9.47 -6.21 -0.05
CA VAL A 18 10.88 -6.07 -0.50
C VAL A 18 11.77 -7.22 -0.07
N LYS A 19 11.48 -7.89 1.07
CA LYS A 19 12.17 -9.13 1.46
C LYS A 19 11.98 -10.24 0.43
N ARG A 20 10.78 -10.37 -0.16
CA ARG A 20 10.51 -11.36 -1.22
C ARG A 20 11.25 -11.06 -2.51
N LEU A 21 11.51 -9.78 -2.76
CA LEU A 21 12.35 -9.32 -3.86
C LEU A 21 13.86 -9.49 -3.58
N GLY A 22 14.24 -10.03 -2.42
CA GLY A 22 15.64 -10.30 -2.05
C GLY A 22 16.45 -9.05 -1.68
N MET A 23 15.78 -7.93 -1.35
CA MET A 23 16.44 -6.67 -1.01
C MET A 23 16.96 -6.66 0.44
N ASP A 24 18.06 -5.95 0.67
CA ASP A 24 18.65 -5.78 2.00
C ASP A 24 17.89 -4.71 2.81
N VAL A 25 17.06 -5.19 3.74
CA VAL A 25 16.23 -4.37 4.62
C VAL A 25 17.04 -3.42 5.50
N GLU A 26 18.18 -3.85 6.04
CA GLU A 26 18.96 -3.01 6.97
C GLU A 26 19.54 -1.81 6.23
N THR A 27 20.06 -2.05 5.02
CA THR A 27 20.52 -0.99 4.12
C THR A 27 19.38 -0.04 3.77
N LEU A 28 18.20 -0.54 3.39
CA LEU A 28 17.05 0.32 3.05
C LEU A 28 16.61 1.23 4.22
N LEU A 29 16.58 0.70 5.44
CA LEU A 29 16.18 1.44 6.63
C LEU A 29 17.19 2.53 7.02
N SER A 30 18.49 2.27 6.87
CA SER A 30 19.54 3.25 7.18
C SER A 30 19.45 4.49 6.30
N HIS A 31 19.07 4.35 5.02
CA HIS A 31 18.88 5.46 4.08
C HIS A 31 17.76 6.43 4.47
N VAL A 32 16.78 5.98 5.24
CA VAL A 32 15.62 6.78 5.65
C VAL A 32 15.62 7.15 7.14
N GLY A 33 16.69 6.78 7.85
CA GLY A 33 16.87 7.08 9.27
C GLY A 33 15.88 6.33 10.17
N ILE A 34 15.61 5.07 9.85
CA ILE A 34 14.85 4.16 10.72
C ILE A 34 15.84 3.14 11.29
N GLU A 35 15.94 3.06 12.62
CA GLU A 35 16.81 2.07 13.27
C GLU A 35 16.21 0.67 13.15
N ALA A 36 16.98 -0.31 12.68
CA ALA A 36 16.52 -1.69 12.49
C ALA A 36 16.03 -2.35 13.80
N GLU A 37 16.55 -1.93 14.97
CA GLU A 37 16.09 -2.40 16.28
C GLU A 37 14.61 -2.09 16.54
N LEU A 38 14.07 -1.00 15.97
CA LEU A 38 12.67 -0.63 16.14
C LEU A 38 11.74 -1.72 15.61
N LEU A 39 12.14 -2.46 14.56
CA LEU A 39 11.34 -3.54 13.99
C LEU A 39 11.01 -4.64 15.00
N ARG A 40 11.86 -4.83 16.02
CA ARG A 40 11.68 -5.81 17.10
C ARG A 40 10.86 -5.32 18.27
N GLN A 41 10.44 -4.04 18.26
CA GLN A 41 9.73 -3.41 19.35
C GLN A 41 8.26 -3.17 18.96
N PRO A 42 7.30 -4.04 19.33
CA PRO A 42 5.92 -3.95 18.81
C PRO A 42 5.18 -2.64 19.12
N LYS A 43 5.63 -1.90 20.14
CA LYS A 43 5.07 -0.60 20.53
C LYS A 43 5.84 0.59 19.97
N ALA A 44 6.93 0.36 19.21
CA ALA A 44 7.68 1.43 18.58
C ALA A 44 6.80 2.17 17.58
N ARG A 45 7.06 3.46 17.45
CA ARG A 45 6.35 4.35 16.54
C ARG A 45 7.36 5.28 15.87
N ILE A 46 7.10 5.61 14.61
CA ILE A 46 7.90 6.55 13.84
C ILE A 46 7.05 7.77 13.45
N SER A 47 7.69 8.84 13.03
CA SER A 47 6.96 10.02 12.54
C SER A 47 6.34 9.75 11.16
N PRO A 48 5.22 10.41 10.81
CA PRO A 48 4.63 10.34 9.47
C PRO A 48 5.63 10.74 8.37
N GLU A 49 6.55 11.68 8.64
CA GLU A 49 7.59 12.09 7.71
C GLU A 49 8.63 10.99 7.48
N GLN A 50 9.03 10.26 8.53
CA GLN A 50 9.88 9.07 8.39
C GLN A 50 9.19 8.01 7.54
N TYR A 51 7.92 7.73 7.81
CA TYR A 51 7.14 6.75 7.05
C TYR A 51 6.99 7.16 5.58
N THR A 52 6.73 8.44 5.31
CA THR A 52 6.61 8.99 3.96
C THR A 52 7.92 8.83 3.17
N ARG A 53 9.07 9.13 3.78
CA ARG A 53 10.38 8.92 3.15
C ARG A 53 10.63 7.44 2.89
N PHE A 54 10.28 6.59 3.85
CA PHE A 54 10.39 5.15 3.75
C PHE A 54 9.59 4.58 2.57
N ILE A 55 8.28 4.84 2.48
CA ILE A 55 7.45 4.34 1.37
C ILE A 55 7.89 4.88 0.01
N LYS A 56 8.25 6.17 -0.09
CA LYS A 56 8.77 6.74 -1.34
C LYS A 56 10.06 6.06 -1.78
N MET A 57 10.95 5.77 -0.83
CA MET A 57 12.17 5.03 -1.11
C MET A 57 11.85 3.61 -1.60
N LEU A 58 10.90 2.90 -0.96
CA LEU A 58 10.46 1.58 -1.43
C LEU A 58 9.95 1.63 -2.87
N TRP A 59 9.06 2.58 -3.21
CA TRP A 59 8.60 2.77 -4.59
C TRP A 59 9.74 3.01 -5.58
N MET A 60 10.75 3.80 -5.20
CA MET A 60 11.90 4.08 -6.06
C MET A 60 12.80 2.86 -6.28
N VAL A 61 13.10 2.09 -5.24
CA VAL A 61 14.01 0.93 -5.36
C VAL A 61 13.34 -0.28 -6.00
N THR A 62 12.02 -0.42 -5.82
CA THR A 62 11.24 -1.50 -6.43
C THR A 62 10.73 -1.16 -7.83
N GLN A 63 10.63 0.13 -8.16
CA GLN A 63 9.89 0.63 -9.34
C GLN A 63 8.43 0.12 -9.36
N ASP A 64 7.86 -0.09 -8.17
CA ASP A 64 6.57 -0.73 -7.95
C ASP A 64 5.75 0.01 -6.89
N GLU A 65 4.57 0.53 -7.25
CA GLU A 65 3.62 1.17 -6.32
C GLU A 65 3.05 0.17 -5.29
N HIS A 66 3.02 -1.12 -5.62
CA HIS A 66 2.62 -2.21 -4.71
C HIS A 66 3.79 -2.79 -3.91
N VAL A 67 5.02 -2.28 -4.06
CA VAL A 67 6.21 -2.66 -3.27
C VAL A 67 6.44 -4.19 -3.13
N GLY A 68 6.15 -4.98 -4.17
CA GLY A 68 6.38 -6.42 -4.19
C GLY A 68 5.23 -7.29 -3.67
N PHE A 69 4.01 -6.72 -3.56
CA PHE A 69 2.79 -7.44 -3.14
C PHE A 69 1.90 -7.91 -4.29
N ASP A 70 2.38 -7.83 -5.53
CA ASP A 70 1.68 -8.31 -6.71
C ASP A 70 2.62 -9.18 -7.57
N VAL A 71 2.06 -10.00 -8.45
CA VAL A 71 2.80 -10.87 -9.37
C VAL A 71 3.64 -10.04 -10.35
N GLN A 72 3.10 -8.88 -10.75
CA GLN A 72 3.78 -7.93 -11.62
C GLN A 72 3.86 -6.55 -10.96
N PRO A 73 4.98 -5.82 -11.12
CA PRO A 73 5.12 -4.47 -10.61
C PRO A 73 4.04 -3.52 -11.15
N ARG A 74 3.42 -2.76 -10.25
CA ARG A 74 2.57 -1.62 -10.61
C ARG A 74 3.43 -0.41 -10.86
N ARG A 75 3.49 0.04 -12.11
CA ARG A 75 4.37 1.14 -12.50
C ARG A 75 4.03 2.41 -11.72
N LEU A 76 5.07 3.16 -11.37
CA LEU A 76 4.92 4.48 -10.77
C LEU A 76 4.05 5.39 -11.67
N GLY A 77 3.06 6.03 -11.07
CA GLY A 77 2.06 6.85 -11.75
C GLY A 77 0.74 6.11 -12.02
N THR A 78 0.64 4.80 -11.77
CA THR A 78 -0.61 4.03 -11.98
C THR A 78 -1.74 4.61 -11.12
N PHE A 79 -1.50 4.81 -9.82
CA PHE A 79 -2.44 5.44 -8.91
C PHE A 79 -2.77 6.87 -9.31
N ALA A 80 -1.77 7.65 -9.73
CA ALA A 80 -1.98 9.04 -10.16
C ALA A 80 -2.89 9.14 -11.39
N ILE A 81 -2.73 8.25 -12.37
CA ILE A 81 -3.61 8.17 -13.54
C ILE A 81 -5.02 7.75 -13.12
N MET A 82 -5.16 6.76 -12.23
CA MET A 82 -6.46 6.38 -11.67
C MET A 82 -7.15 7.57 -11.02
N CYS A 83 -6.45 8.34 -10.18
CA CYS A 83 -6.99 9.55 -9.57
C CYS A 83 -7.47 10.58 -10.61
N GLN A 84 -6.70 10.80 -11.68
CA GLN A 84 -7.10 11.70 -12.76
C GLN A 84 -8.35 11.23 -13.50
N LEU A 85 -8.56 9.91 -13.62
CA LEU A 85 -9.76 9.34 -14.23
C LEU A 85 -11.00 9.55 -13.33
N ILE A 86 -10.86 9.34 -12.01
CA ILE A 86 -12.01 9.33 -11.11
C ILE A 86 -12.37 10.71 -10.51
N ILE A 87 -11.47 11.70 -10.56
CA ILE A 87 -11.68 13.02 -9.93
C ILE A 87 -12.90 13.77 -10.48
N HIS A 88 -13.37 13.40 -11.68
CA HIS A 88 -14.53 13.99 -12.34
C HIS A 88 -15.85 13.22 -12.10
N ALA A 89 -15.82 12.12 -11.35
CA ALA A 89 -17.02 11.38 -11.00
C ALA A 89 -17.99 12.25 -10.18
N LYS A 90 -19.30 12.09 -10.40
CA LYS A 90 -20.32 12.91 -9.72
C LYS A 90 -20.59 12.45 -8.31
N THR A 91 -20.32 11.17 -8.04
CA THR A 91 -20.55 10.55 -6.74
C THR A 91 -19.35 9.70 -6.34
N LEU A 92 -19.17 9.49 -5.02
CA LEU A 92 -18.17 8.56 -4.51
C LEU A 92 -18.37 7.14 -5.07
N GLY A 93 -19.63 6.71 -5.21
CA GLY A 93 -19.94 5.39 -5.77
C GLY A 93 -19.44 5.22 -7.21
N GLU A 94 -19.65 6.22 -8.07
CA GLU A 94 -19.11 6.23 -9.43
C GLU A 94 -17.58 6.21 -9.45
N ALA A 95 -16.94 6.98 -8.56
CA ALA A 95 -15.48 7.01 -8.42
C ALA A 95 -14.92 5.63 -8.02
N LEU A 96 -15.56 4.96 -7.07
CA LEU A 96 -15.16 3.63 -6.58
C LEU A 96 -15.43 2.52 -7.61
N ASP A 97 -16.54 2.58 -8.35
CA ASP A 97 -16.80 1.61 -9.43
C ASP A 97 -15.80 1.76 -10.57
N LEU A 98 -15.42 2.99 -10.91
CA LEU A 98 -14.43 3.25 -11.96
C LEU A 98 -13.02 2.87 -11.51
N SER A 99 -12.64 3.12 -10.25
CA SER A 99 -11.35 2.67 -9.71
C SER A 99 -11.26 1.14 -9.67
N SER A 100 -12.35 0.45 -9.29
CA SER A 100 -12.45 -1.02 -9.36
C SER A 100 -12.22 -1.54 -10.78
N GLN A 101 -12.88 -0.93 -11.78
CA GLN A 101 -12.69 -1.29 -13.19
C GLN A 101 -11.27 -1.02 -13.68
N PHE A 102 -10.68 0.11 -13.30
CA PHE A 102 -9.30 0.45 -13.64
C PHE A 102 -8.32 -0.62 -13.16
N TYR A 103 -8.46 -1.08 -11.92
CA TYR A 103 -7.54 -2.07 -11.37
C TYR A 103 -7.67 -3.48 -11.97
N LYS A 104 -8.86 -3.84 -12.48
CA LYS A 104 -9.06 -5.10 -13.23
C LYS A 104 -8.31 -5.14 -14.57
N LEU A 105 -7.86 -3.99 -15.10
CA LEU A 105 -7.08 -3.95 -16.34
C LEU A 105 -5.71 -4.65 -16.22
N PHE A 106 -5.28 -4.96 -15.01
CA PHE A 106 -3.97 -5.53 -14.72
C PHE A 106 -4.02 -6.99 -14.28
N GLY A 107 -5.20 -7.60 -14.21
CA GLY A 107 -5.42 -8.97 -13.73
C GLY A 107 -6.64 -9.09 -12.83
N ASP A 108 -7.08 -10.33 -12.60
CA ASP A 108 -8.22 -10.66 -11.72
C ASP A 108 -7.76 -11.12 -10.32
N GLU A 109 -6.46 -11.42 -10.19
CA GLU A 109 -5.80 -11.92 -9.00
C GLU A 109 -5.74 -10.87 -7.89
N TRP A 110 -5.70 -9.60 -8.27
CA TRP A 110 -5.80 -8.48 -7.35
C TRP A 110 -6.95 -7.59 -7.80
N SER A 111 -8.01 -7.52 -7.00
CA SER A 111 -9.14 -6.64 -7.31
C SER A 111 -9.80 -6.11 -6.04
N VAL A 112 -10.52 -5.01 -6.16
CA VAL A 112 -11.35 -4.46 -5.09
C VAL A 112 -12.73 -4.27 -5.65
N THR A 113 -13.74 -4.91 -5.06
CA THR A 113 -15.14 -4.80 -5.50
C THR A 113 -15.95 -3.97 -4.52
N LEU A 114 -16.96 -3.27 -5.01
CA LEU A 114 -17.88 -2.49 -4.17
C LEU A 114 -19.19 -3.24 -3.96
N GLU A 115 -19.34 -3.82 -2.78
CA GLU A 115 -20.60 -4.41 -2.34
C GLU A 115 -21.50 -3.35 -1.71
N ARG A 116 -22.82 -3.46 -1.94
CA ARG A 116 -23.80 -2.48 -1.50
C ARG A 116 -25.01 -3.16 -0.87
N ASP A 117 -25.43 -2.64 0.26
CA ASP A 117 -26.72 -2.95 0.88
C ASP A 117 -27.51 -1.64 1.10
N LYS A 118 -28.72 -1.72 1.67
CA LYS A 118 -29.63 -0.58 1.88
C LYS A 118 -29.03 0.56 2.70
N HIS A 119 -28.09 0.27 3.60
CA HIS A 119 -27.57 1.23 4.56
C HIS A 119 -26.06 1.43 4.51
N GLU A 120 -25.34 0.60 3.74
CA GLU A 120 -23.88 0.59 3.74
C GLU A 120 -23.32 0.14 2.38
N ALA A 121 -22.08 0.53 2.13
CA ALA A 121 -21.29 0.03 1.03
C ALA A 121 -19.92 -0.39 1.56
N ARG A 122 -19.36 -1.48 1.01
CA ARG A 122 -18.09 -2.07 1.45
C ARG A 122 -17.15 -2.24 0.26
N LEU A 123 -15.92 -1.78 0.41
CA LEU A 123 -14.83 -2.20 -0.46
C LEU A 123 -14.35 -3.57 0.00
N VAL A 124 -14.42 -4.55 -0.88
CA VAL A 124 -14.03 -5.93 -0.62
C VAL A 124 -12.78 -6.22 -1.45
N PRO A 125 -11.59 -6.17 -0.83
CA PRO A 125 -10.34 -6.54 -1.50
C PRO A 125 -10.27 -8.05 -1.68
N MET A 126 -9.99 -8.47 -2.90
CA MET A 126 -9.63 -9.82 -3.29
C MET A 126 -8.12 -9.83 -3.53
N ILE A 127 -7.38 -10.14 -2.46
CA ILE A 127 -5.91 -10.22 -2.48
C ILE A 127 -5.52 -11.60 -1.96
N PRO A 128 -4.77 -12.40 -2.72
CA PRO A 128 -4.29 -13.69 -2.26
C PRO A 128 -3.49 -13.52 -0.97
N LYS A 129 -3.85 -14.26 0.08
CA LYS A 129 -3.15 -14.21 1.37
C LYS A 129 -1.65 -14.56 1.25
N SER A 130 -1.30 -15.37 0.25
CA SER A 130 0.10 -15.64 -0.10
C SER A 130 0.85 -14.37 -0.51
N LEU A 131 0.18 -13.41 -1.13
CA LEU A 131 0.75 -12.14 -1.58
C LEU A 131 0.73 -11.07 -0.47
N ASP A 132 -0.26 -11.06 0.42
CA ASP A 132 -0.36 -10.06 1.50
C ASP A 132 -0.65 -10.68 2.88
N PRO A 133 0.33 -11.39 3.49
CA PRO A 133 0.10 -12.14 4.73
C PRO A 133 -0.08 -11.24 5.96
N ASP A 134 0.50 -10.05 5.93
CA ASP A 134 0.47 -9.06 7.02
C ASP A 134 -0.57 -7.96 6.76
N HIS A 135 -1.45 -8.14 5.77
CA HIS A 135 -2.51 -7.21 5.38
C HIS A 135 -2.02 -5.80 5.03
N PHE A 136 -0.77 -5.64 4.59
CA PHE A 136 -0.17 -4.36 4.25
C PHE A 136 -1.00 -3.61 3.21
N ILE A 137 -1.37 -4.27 2.11
CA ILE A 137 -2.12 -3.63 1.02
C ILE A 137 -3.53 -3.27 1.49
N THR A 138 -4.14 -4.17 2.26
CA THR A 138 -5.50 -3.95 2.78
C THR A 138 -5.55 -2.80 3.80
N GLU A 139 -4.56 -2.67 4.67
CA GLU A 139 -4.53 -1.68 5.76
C GLU A 139 -3.88 -0.35 5.37
N SER A 140 -3.04 -0.32 4.32
CA SER A 140 -2.22 0.85 3.98
C SER A 140 -2.54 1.48 2.63
N MET A 141 -3.19 0.75 1.71
CA MET A 141 -3.48 1.24 0.36
C MET A 141 -4.97 1.46 0.06
N LEU A 142 -5.86 1.12 1.01
CA LEU A 142 -7.30 1.38 0.99
C LEU A 142 -7.68 2.37 2.11
#